data_AF-A0A4S2M2L0-F1
#
_entry.id   AF-A0A4S2M2L0-F1
#
_cell.length_a   1.000
_cell.length_b   1.000
_cell.length_c   1.000
_cell.angle_alpha   90.00
_cell.angle_beta   90.00
_cell.angle_gamma   90.00
#
_symmetry.space_group_name_H-M   'P 1'
#
loop_
_entity.id
_entity.type
_entity.pdbx_description
1 polymer ?
#
loop_
_entity_poly.entity_id
_entity_poly.type
_entity_poly.pdbx_seq_one_letter_code
_entity_poly.pdbx_strand_id
1 'polypeptide(L)'
;MRGLLHGIFILIVINLVNSEDSRRLLISSVKKYGVDHFQFVEVGAGTDNLGDLPFISMALFDNYLTENGWNVLSVVTSDKFPDIYQAYWAGFLETNATYELTVASWKNTVEGLCAEPLSADCQKLQSYLSANLKYVISAAIILGRSDPFWHQIYLQMWQLKGISDAYKQIFVENSTIMTPHYIYSLTEEVLGIYLLQLSGDLSEILQALSLNTLVNGVNRFGVRWVASPTCSALVKLTHDNVYLSHVTWAPYTSMLRVLKHYNFPWNMRGQDKQQIPGYAITFSSYPSTISSIDDFYVISSKLVTIETTIGNSNNNLWAIVRDGAGSSVLEPFRVMAANRLANNGNEWVSYFRQRNSGTYNNQWMVFDANLYSPGVKTLNKGLLTVAEQLPGIVKAEDVTHVLEQQTYWPSYNLAYFPLIYNLSGMPEKLAKYGDWYDYQKTARANIFRRDHAKVENMATMHRLMRL
;
A
#
# COMPACT_ATOMS: atom_id res chain seq x y z
N MET A 1 -33.41 -39.62 -17.27
CA MET A 1 -32.49 -38.65 -17.93
C MET A 1 -31.54 -38.11 -16.87
N ARG A 2 -30.31 -38.65 -16.81
CA ARG A 2 -29.23 -38.12 -15.96
C ARG A 2 -28.54 -37.02 -16.75
N GLY A 3 -28.75 -35.76 -16.37
CA GLY A 3 -28.08 -34.62 -16.99
C GLY A 3 -26.67 -34.47 -16.42
N LEU A 4 -25.67 -34.53 -17.30
CA LEU A 4 -24.28 -34.20 -17.00
C LEU A 4 -24.18 -32.72 -16.59
N LEU A 5 -23.89 -32.45 -15.32
CA LEU A 5 -23.29 -31.20 -14.90
C LEU A 5 -21.82 -31.22 -15.36
N HIS A 6 -21.57 -30.58 -16.50
CA HIS A 6 -20.22 -30.26 -16.94
C HIS A 6 -19.66 -29.21 -15.98
N GLY A 7 -18.90 -29.66 -14.98
CA GLY A 7 -18.03 -28.78 -14.21
C GLY A 7 -16.96 -28.22 -15.15
N ILE A 8 -17.08 -26.95 -15.50
CA ILE A 8 -15.99 -26.21 -16.15
C ILE A 8 -14.92 -26.03 -15.08
N PHE A 9 -13.91 -26.90 -15.09
CA PHE A 9 -12.66 -26.68 -14.38
C PHE A 9 -11.91 -25.57 -15.13
N ILE A 10 -11.97 -24.34 -14.61
CA ILE A 10 -11.06 -23.27 -15.03
C ILE A 10 -9.73 -23.54 -14.35
N LEU A 11 -8.80 -24.17 -15.07
CA LEU A 11 -7.40 -24.30 -14.66
C LEU A 11 -6.72 -22.93 -14.87
N ILE A 12 -6.62 -22.13 -13.80
CA ILE A 12 -5.80 -20.92 -13.82
C ILE A 12 -4.36 -21.36 -13.56
N VAL A 13 -3.55 -21.44 -14.62
CA VAL A 13 -2.09 -21.60 -14.50
C VAL A 13 -1.51 -20.25 -14.06
N ILE A 14 -1.35 -20.08 -12.75
CA ILE A 14 -0.51 -19.01 -12.20
C ILE A 14 0.93 -19.42 -12.49
N ASN A 15 1.75 -18.51 -13.03
CA ASN A 15 3.18 -18.73 -13.15
C ASN A 15 3.77 -18.91 -11.74
N LEU A 16 3.92 -20.16 -11.30
CA LEU A 16 4.65 -20.50 -10.08
C LEU A 16 6.14 -20.41 -10.41
N VAL A 17 6.81 -19.47 -9.76
CA VAL A 17 8.28 -19.40 -9.78
C VAL A 17 8.78 -20.45 -8.78
N ASN A 18 9.43 -21.50 -9.29
CA ASN A 18 10.29 -22.35 -8.48
C ASN A 18 11.67 -21.67 -8.42
N SER A 19 11.89 -20.77 -7.48
CA SER A 19 13.27 -20.37 -7.17
C SER A 19 13.90 -21.53 -6.39
N GLU A 20 14.96 -22.14 -6.92
CA GLU A 20 15.65 -23.26 -6.25
C GLU A 20 16.27 -22.84 -4.90
N ASP A 21 16.57 -21.54 -4.73
CA ASP A 21 17.00 -20.98 -3.45
C ASP A 21 15.80 -20.48 -2.63
N SER A 22 15.57 -21.14 -1.49
CA SER A 22 14.54 -20.80 -0.50
C SER A 22 14.83 -19.49 0.24
N ARG A 23 16.09 -19.04 0.24
CA ARG A 23 16.55 -17.85 0.97
C ARG A 23 17.60 -17.09 0.17
N ARG A 24 17.46 -15.76 0.10
CA ARG A 24 18.39 -14.84 -0.57
C ARG A 24 18.73 -13.68 0.34
N LEU A 25 20.01 -13.30 0.41
CA LEU A 25 20.47 -12.12 1.15
C LEU A 25 21.30 -11.24 0.22
N LEU A 26 20.82 -10.02 -0.02
CA LEU A 26 21.53 -9.02 -0.82
C LEU A 26 21.97 -7.87 0.07
N ILE A 27 23.18 -7.37 -0.15
CA ILE A 27 23.78 -6.30 0.66
C ILE A 27 24.41 -5.28 -0.27
N SER A 28 24.05 -4.01 -0.12
CA SER A 28 24.69 -2.89 -0.83
C SER A 28 25.64 -2.14 0.08
N SER A 29 26.73 -1.62 -0.48
CA SER A 29 27.77 -0.88 0.25
C SER A 29 28.39 0.22 -0.61
N VAL A 30 29.14 1.12 0.02
CA VAL A 30 29.91 2.17 -0.67
C VAL A 30 31.41 1.91 -0.60
N LYS A 31 32.12 2.16 -1.70
CA LYS A 31 33.57 2.37 -1.75
C LYS A 31 33.87 3.83 -2.08
N LYS A 32 34.79 4.45 -1.36
CA LYS A 32 35.09 5.89 -1.51
C LYS A 32 36.34 6.11 -2.37
N TYR A 33 36.15 6.68 -3.56
CA TYR A 33 37.23 7.04 -4.50
C TYR A 33 37.08 8.50 -4.96
N GLY A 34 37.05 9.44 -4.01
CA GLY A 34 36.74 10.86 -4.28
C GLY A 34 35.24 11.15 -4.44
N VAL A 35 34.49 10.21 -5.02
CA VAL A 35 33.02 10.11 -4.96
C VAL A 35 32.62 8.76 -4.35
N ASP A 36 31.35 8.63 -3.97
CA ASP A 36 30.80 7.39 -3.43
C ASP A 36 30.48 6.44 -4.59
N HIS A 37 31.23 5.35 -4.71
CA HIS A 37 30.95 4.27 -5.67
C HIS A 37 30.11 3.19 -5.00
N PHE A 38 29.03 2.79 -5.65
CA PHE A 38 28.14 1.78 -5.12
C PHE A 38 28.52 0.40 -5.62
N GLN A 39 28.20 -0.61 -4.80
CA GLN A 39 28.27 -2.02 -5.16
C GLN A 39 27.20 -2.77 -4.35
N PHE A 40 26.75 -3.91 -4.85
CA PHE A 40 25.98 -4.87 -4.05
C PHE A 40 26.45 -6.29 -4.35
N VAL A 41 26.21 -7.18 -3.39
CA VAL A 41 26.54 -8.60 -3.49
C VAL A 41 25.36 -9.42 -3.02
N GLU A 42 25.19 -10.59 -3.62
CA GLU A 42 24.34 -11.66 -3.07
C GLU A 42 25.23 -12.60 -2.25
N VAL A 43 24.80 -12.84 -1.02
CA VAL A 43 25.53 -13.57 0.00
C VAL A 43 25.17 -15.05 -0.11
N GLY A 44 26.07 -15.85 -0.68
CA GLY A 44 25.89 -17.31 -0.74
C GLY A 44 26.09 -17.99 0.62
N ALA A 45 25.59 -19.22 0.77
CA ALA A 45 25.90 -20.08 1.92
C ALA A 45 27.43 -20.37 1.94
N GLY A 46 28.19 -19.60 2.72
CA GLY A 46 29.64 -19.75 2.85
C GLY A 46 30.48 -18.47 2.79
N THR A 47 29.88 -17.27 2.69
CA THR A 47 30.63 -16.01 2.76
C THR A 47 30.74 -15.52 4.21
N ASP A 48 31.82 -15.93 4.90
CA ASP A 48 32.06 -15.64 6.33
C ASP A 48 32.56 -14.20 6.63
N ASN A 49 32.65 -13.30 5.64
CA ASN A 49 33.28 -11.98 5.82
C ASN A 49 32.40 -10.81 5.38
N LEU A 50 31.26 -10.63 6.04
CA LEU A 50 30.41 -9.42 5.92
C LEU A 50 30.47 -8.48 7.13
N GLY A 51 31.18 -8.87 8.19
CA GLY A 51 31.19 -8.17 9.49
C GLY A 51 31.72 -6.73 9.46
N ASP A 52 32.46 -6.33 8.42
CA ASP A 52 33.23 -5.06 8.44
C ASP A 52 32.94 -4.08 7.29
N LEU A 53 32.07 -4.40 6.32
CA LEU A 53 31.73 -3.46 5.25
C LEU A 53 30.58 -2.53 5.67
N PRO A 54 30.71 -1.20 5.55
CA PRO A 54 29.61 -0.28 5.82
C PRO A 54 28.52 -0.45 4.75
N PHE A 55 27.44 -1.14 5.11
CA PHE A 55 26.30 -1.39 4.22
C PHE A 55 25.33 -0.20 4.19
N ILE A 56 24.76 0.08 3.02
CA ILE A 56 23.70 1.09 2.85
C ILE A 56 22.34 0.45 3.14
N SER A 57 22.10 -0.71 2.53
CA SER A 57 20.86 -1.48 2.66
C SER A 57 21.16 -2.98 2.62
N MET A 58 20.29 -3.77 3.25
CA MET A 58 20.26 -5.22 3.15
C MET A 58 18.83 -5.67 2.85
N ALA A 59 18.67 -6.68 2.00
CA ALA A 59 17.39 -7.33 1.72
C ALA A 59 17.53 -8.83 1.95
N LEU A 60 16.74 -9.36 2.89
CA LEU A 60 16.63 -10.77 3.19
C LEU A 60 15.26 -11.27 2.71
N PHE A 61 15.26 -12.20 1.78
CA PHE A 61 14.07 -12.78 1.20
C PHE A 61 14.00 -14.27 1.49
N ASP A 62 12.88 -14.72 2.04
CA ASP A 62 12.57 -16.12 2.31
C ASP A 62 11.31 -16.51 1.51
N ASN A 63 11.41 -17.54 0.67
CA ASN A 63 10.32 -18.05 -0.14
C ASN A 63 9.60 -19.20 0.58
N TYR A 64 8.39 -18.94 1.06
CA TYR A 64 7.50 -19.94 1.67
C TYR A 64 6.20 -20.12 0.86
N LEU A 65 6.20 -19.73 -0.43
CA LEU A 65 4.98 -19.66 -1.23
C LEU A 65 4.27 -21.01 -1.33
N THR A 66 5.03 -22.11 -1.50
CA THR A 66 4.48 -23.47 -1.58
C THR A 66 4.08 -24.05 -0.21
N GLU A 67 4.68 -23.55 0.87
CA GLU A 67 4.45 -24.05 2.24
C GLU A 67 3.22 -23.43 2.88
N ASN A 68 3.06 -22.10 2.75
CA ASN A 68 1.99 -21.37 3.45
C ASN A 68 1.35 -20.25 2.61
N GLY A 69 1.72 -20.10 1.34
CA GLY A 69 1.17 -19.07 0.44
C GLY A 69 1.79 -17.68 0.61
N TRP A 70 2.84 -17.53 1.42
CA TRP A 70 3.53 -16.26 1.66
C TRP A 70 5.01 -16.33 1.32
N ASN A 71 5.56 -15.21 0.88
CA ASN A 71 6.98 -14.96 0.98
C ASN A 71 7.22 -13.96 2.11
N VAL A 72 8.44 -13.91 2.64
CA VAL A 72 8.84 -12.93 3.66
C VAL A 72 10.01 -12.12 3.12
N LEU A 73 9.93 -10.80 3.21
CA LEU A 73 11.00 -9.89 2.82
C LEU A 73 11.30 -8.93 3.97
N SER A 74 12.54 -8.94 4.46
CA SER A 74 13.04 -7.92 5.38
C SER A 74 14.02 -7.01 4.66
N VAL A 75 13.78 -5.69 4.68
CA VAL A 75 14.71 -4.69 4.13
C VAL A 75 15.12 -3.74 5.23
N VAL A 76 16.42 -3.58 5.41
CA VAL A 76 17.01 -2.74 6.46
C VAL A 76 17.96 -1.74 5.83
N THR A 77 17.89 -0.47 6.23
CA THR A 77 18.85 0.56 5.81
C THR A 77 19.69 1.07 6.97
N SER A 78 20.85 1.63 6.66
CA SER A 78 21.82 2.14 7.63
C SER A 78 21.76 3.66 7.72
N ASP A 79 21.59 4.18 8.93
CA ASP A 79 21.57 5.62 9.24
C ASP A 79 22.92 6.34 9.04
N LYS A 80 23.97 5.58 8.72
CA LYS A 80 25.30 6.10 8.40
C LYS A 80 25.40 6.72 7.01
N PHE A 81 24.37 6.55 6.17
CA PHE A 81 24.34 7.03 4.79
C PHE A 81 23.21 8.04 4.57
N PRO A 82 23.34 8.95 3.59
CA PRO A 82 22.25 9.85 3.21
C PRO A 82 20.94 9.10 2.94
N ASP A 83 19.82 9.65 3.41
CA ASP A 83 18.49 9.03 3.25
C ASP A 83 18.17 8.67 1.79
N ILE A 84 18.64 9.48 0.82
CA ILE A 84 18.43 9.19 -0.60
C ILE A 84 19.14 7.90 -1.06
N TYR A 85 20.32 7.59 -0.50
CA TYR A 85 21.04 6.34 -0.79
C TYR A 85 20.29 5.18 -0.14
N GLN A 86 19.88 5.35 1.11
CA GLN A 86 19.10 4.36 1.84
C GLN A 86 17.82 3.99 1.07
N ALA A 87 17.04 4.99 0.66
CA ALA A 87 15.78 4.78 -0.04
C ALA A 87 15.96 4.13 -1.41
N TYR A 88 16.90 4.63 -2.24
CA TYR A 88 17.20 4.04 -3.54
C TYR A 88 17.62 2.57 -3.41
N TRP A 89 18.59 2.29 -2.52
CA TRP A 89 19.10 0.93 -2.35
C TRP A 89 18.07 -0.02 -1.70
N ALA A 90 17.17 0.47 -0.84
CA ALA A 90 16.07 -0.34 -0.32
C ALA A 90 15.18 -0.86 -1.47
N GLY A 91 14.77 0.02 -2.38
CA GLY A 91 13.96 -0.37 -3.54
C GLY A 91 14.69 -1.27 -4.54
N PHE A 92 15.97 -0.95 -4.79
CA PHE A 92 16.81 -1.71 -5.71
C PHE A 92 17.06 -3.14 -5.23
N LEU A 93 17.43 -3.31 -3.95
CA LEU A 93 17.67 -4.64 -3.38
C LEU A 93 16.38 -5.44 -3.22
N GLU A 94 15.27 -4.81 -2.84
CA GLU A 94 13.96 -5.48 -2.78
C GLU A 94 13.59 -6.12 -4.12
N THR A 95 13.69 -5.36 -5.21
CA THR A 95 13.30 -5.85 -6.53
C THR A 95 14.27 -6.90 -7.05
N ASN A 96 15.57 -6.79 -6.77
CA ASN A 96 16.50 -7.86 -7.14
C ASN A 96 16.28 -9.15 -6.33
N ALA A 97 16.00 -9.03 -5.03
CA ALA A 97 15.69 -10.17 -4.16
C ALA A 97 14.40 -10.88 -4.60
N THR A 98 13.43 -10.12 -5.11
CA THR A 98 12.10 -10.61 -5.51
C THR A 98 11.86 -10.63 -7.03
N TYR A 99 12.91 -10.51 -7.85
CA TYR A 99 12.80 -10.19 -9.28
C TYR A 99 11.84 -11.10 -10.05
N GLU A 100 11.98 -12.41 -9.86
CA GLU A 100 11.15 -13.40 -10.53
C GLU A 100 9.68 -13.30 -10.12
N LEU A 101 9.41 -13.06 -8.82
CA LEU A 101 8.06 -12.81 -8.32
C LEU A 101 7.50 -11.49 -8.86
N THR A 102 8.33 -10.46 -9.03
CA THR A 102 7.94 -9.18 -9.61
C THR A 102 7.55 -9.33 -11.08
N VAL A 103 8.35 -10.05 -11.88
CA VAL A 103 8.01 -10.37 -13.27
C VAL A 103 6.71 -11.19 -13.35
N ALA A 104 6.53 -12.17 -12.47
CA ALA A 104 5.31 -12.97 -12.42
C ALA A 104 4.08 -12.13 -12.02
N SER A 105 4.23 -11.25 -11.00
CA SER A 105 3.18 -10.32 -10.56
C SER A 105 2.78 -9.37 -11.67
N TRP A 106 3.76 -8.78 -12.38
CA TRP A 106 3.54 -7.94 -13.56
C TRP A 106 2.70 -8.68 -14.62
N LYS A 107 3.12 -9.90 -15.00
CA LYS A 107 2.42 -10.77 -15.96
C LYS A 107 0.99 -11.11 -15.53
N ASN A 108 0.77 -11.29 -14.24
CA ASN A 108 -0.52 -11.70 -13.72
C ASN A 108 -1.52 -10.54 -13.60
N THR A 109 -1.04 -9.31 -13.42
CA THR A 109 -1.89 -8.18 -13.01
C THR A 109 -1.98 -7.09 -14.06
N VAL A 110 -0.87 -6.64 -14.64
CA VAL A 110 -0.80 -5.40 -15.42
C VAL A 110 -0.27 -5.57 -16.84
N GLU A 111 0.46 -6.66 -17.14
CA GLU A 111 1.00 -6.94 -18.48
C GLU A 111 -0.11 -6.94 -19.54
N GLY A 112 -0.08 -5.99 -20.48
CA GLY A 112 -1.07 -5.85 -21.54
C GLY A 112 -1.99 -4.65 -21.34
N LEU A 113 -2.03 -4.05 -20.14
CA LEU A 113 -2.58 -2.71 -19.95
C LEU A 113 -1.69 -1.73 -20.71
N CYS A 114 -2.28 -1.01 -21.67
CA CYS A 114 -1.56 -0.03 -22.49
C CYS A 114 -0.35 -0.58 -23.25
N ALA A 115 -0.55 -1.68 -23.97
CA ALA A 115 0.42 -2.20 -24.92
C ALA A 115 0.70 -1.22 -26.07
N GLU A 116 1.93 -1.27 -26.59
CA GLU A 116 2.32 -0.48 -27.76
C GLU A 116 1.77 -1.07 -29.07
N PRO A 117 1.36 -0.24 -30.05
CA PRO A 117 1.29 1.22 -29.98
C PRO A 117 0.18 1.73 -29.04
N LEU A 118 0.46 2.75 -28.23
CA LEU A 118 -0.51 3.27 -27.25
C LEU A 118 -1.82 3.75 -27.90
N SER A 119 -2.95 3.27 -27.37
CA SER A 119 -4.28 3.78 -27.69
C SER A 119 -4.48 5.22 -27.19
N ALA A 120 -5.52 5.91 -27.69
CA ALA A 120 -5.84 7.26 -27.23
C ALA A 120 -6.14 7.34 -25.72
N ASP A 121 -6.79 6.31 -25.16
CA ASP A 121 -7.06 6.25 -23.71
C ASP A 121 -5.76 6.03 -22.92
N CYS A 122 -4.84 5.24 -23.45
CA CYS A 122 -3.53 5.02 -22.84
C CYS A 122 -2.63 6.26 -22.88
N GLN A 123 -2.66 7.02 -23.96
CA GLN A 123 -1.95 8.31 -24.06
C GLN A 123 -2.48 9.32 -23.04
N LYS A 124 -3.81 9.34 -22.81
CA LYS A 124 -4.43 10.18 -21.76
C LYS A 124 -4.02 9.74 -20.36
N LEU A 125 -4.03 8.43 -20.08
CA LEU A 125 -3.58 7.88 -18.81
C LEU A 125 -2.10 8.22 -18.55
N GLN A 126 -1.24 7.97 -19.53
CA GLN A 126 0.19 8.29 -19.47
C GLN A 126 0.38 9.78 -19.17
N SER A 127 -0.30 10.66 -19.90
CA SER A 127 -0.20 12.11 -19.70
C SER A 127 -0.62 12.53 -18.29
N TYR A 128 -1.71 11.97 -17.76
CA TYR A 128 -2.18 12.26 -16.41
C TYR A 128 -1.16 11.80 -15.35
N LEU A 129 -0.69 10.55 -15.43
CA LEU A 129 0.25 9.98 -14.47
C LEU A 129 1.62 10.68 -14.53
N SER A 130 2.11 11.00 -15.73
CA SER A 130 3.35 11.75 -15.92
C SER A 130 3.24 13.16 -15.34
N ALA A 131 2.12 13.86 -15.57
CA ALA A 131 1.89 15.18 -15.00
C ALA A 131 1.82 15.14 -13.47
N ASN A 132 1.16 14.11 -12.91
CA ASN A 132 1.09 13.93 -11.46
C ASN A 132 2.46 13.64 -10.85
N LEU A 133 3.18 12.65 -11.39
CA LEU A 133 4.48 12.27 -10.85
C LEU A 133 5.50 13.41 -10.99
N LYS A 134 5.41 14.21 -12.06
CA LYS A 134 6.20 15.43 -12.21
C LYS A 134 5.91 16.43 -11.09
N TYR A 135 4.64 16.73 -10.80
CA TYR A 135 4.26 17.59 -9.69
C TYR A 135 4.81 17.07 -8.35
N VAL A 136 4.62 15.78 -8.07
CA VAL A 136 5.07 15.12 -6.84
C VAL A 136 6.58 15.25 -6.67
N ILE A 137 7.36 14.91 -7.69
CA ILE A 137 8.83 15.00 -7.67
C ILE A 137 9.27 16.47 -7.52
N SER A 138 8.69 17.40 -8.27
CA SER A 138 9.01 18.83 -8.17
C SER A 138 8.77 19.37 -6.77
N ALA A 139 7.59 19.11 -6.20
CA ALA A 139 7.24 19.57 -4.87
C ALA A 139 8.12 18.92 -3.80
N ALA A 140 8.41 17.61 -3.92
CA ALA A 140 9.25 16.89 -2.98
C ALA A 140 10.70 17.41 -2.96
N ILE A 141 11.29 17.73 -4.12
CA ILE A 141 12.63 18.34 -4.23
C ILE A 141 12.68 19.71 -3.54
N ILE A 142 11.65 20.54 -3.75
CA ILE A 142 11.62 21.92 -3.25
C ILE A 142 11.32 21.95 -1.74
N LEU A 143 10.31 21.20 -1.30
CA LEU A 143 9.75 21.29 0.05
C LEU A 143 10.37 20.29 1.02
N GLY A 144 10.89 19.15 0.54
CA GLY A 144 11.36 18.06 1.41
C GLY A 144 12.58 18.40 2.28
N ARG A 145 13.26 19.53 2.01
CA ARG A 145 14.32 20.01 2.92
C ARG A 145 13.79 20.44 4.29
N SER A 146 12.58 21.00 4.35
CA SER A 146 12.01 21.61 5.55
C SER A 146 10.68 20.99 5.99
N ASP A 147 9.93 20.40 5.07
CA ASP A 147 8.63 19.78 5.32
C ASP A 147 8.77 18.25 5.49
N PRO A 148 8.37 17.68 6.64
CA PRO A 148 8.49 16.24 6.87
C PRO A 148 7.68 15.37 5.89
N PHE A 149 6.48 15.79 5.52
CA PHE A 149 5.64 15.06 4.58
C PHE A 149 6.35 14.97 3.23
N TRP A 150 6.81 16.11 2.69
CA TRP A 150 7.49 16.13 1.41
C TRP A 150 8.86 15.45 1.42
N HIS A 151 9.57 15.42 2.55
CA HIS A 151 10.79 14.61 2.68
C HIS A 151 10.48 13.13 2.53
N GLN A 152 9.46 12.63 3.23
CA GLN A 152 9.06 11.22 3.11
C GLN A 152 8.53 10.88 1.71
N ILE A 153 7.83 11.80 1.05
CA ILE A 153 7.45 11.62 -0.37
C ILE A 153 8.71 11.55 -1.26
N TYR A 154 9.71 12.41 -1.02
CA TYR A 154 10.96 12.41 -1.80
C TYR A 154 11.69 11.07 -1.68
N LEU A 155 11.80 10.53 -0.46
CA LEU A 155 12.43 9.22 -0.22
C LEU A 155 11.65 8.08 -0.89
N GLN A 156 10.31 8.14 -0.88
CA GLN A 156 9.50 7.15 -1.62
C GLN A 156 9.75 7.19 -3.13
N MET A 157 9.94 8.37 -3.71
CA MET A 157 10.27 8.48 -5.14
C MET A 157 11.66 7.89 -5.43
N TRP A 158 12.64 8.05 -4.53
CA TRP A 158 13.95 7.38 -4.65
C TRP A 158 13.84 5.86 -4.50
N GLN A 159 13.01 5.38 -3.57
CA GLN A 159 12.72 3.95 -3.43
C GLN A 159 12.09 3.38 -4.70
N LEU A 160 11.10 4.08 -5.27
CA LEU A 160 10.50 3.72 -6.55
C LEU A 160 11.51 3.75 -7.71
N LYS A 161 12.43 4.72 -7.72
CA LYS A 161 13.51 4.77 -8.72
C LYS A 161 14.40 3.54 -8.63
N GLY A 162 14.82 3.15 -7.43
CA GLY A 162 15.58 1.91 -7.22
C GLY A 162 14.84 0.66 -7.70
N ILE A 163 13.52 0.59 -7.48
CA ILE A 163 12.67 -0.50 -8.02
C ILE A 163 12.66 -0.50 -9.54
N SER A 164 12.45 0.65 -10.18
CA SER A 164 12.43 0.75 -11.65
C SER A 164 13.76 0.33 -12.25
N ASP A 165 14.87 0.83 -11.70
CA ASP A 165 16.21 0.53 -12.20
C ASP A 165 16.54 -0.95 -12.02
N ALA A 166 16.25 -1.55 -10.87
CA ALA A 166 16.42 -3.00 -10.67
C ALA A 166 15.57 -3.84 -11.63
N TYR A 167 14.30 -3.47 -11.83
CA TYR A 167 13.41 -4.18 -12.76
C TYR A 167 13.95 -4.12 -14.21
N LYS A 168 14.53 -2.99 -14.60
CA LYS A 168 15.16 -2.76 -15.91
C LYS A 168 16.61 -3.22 -16.00
N GLN A 169 17.17 -3.78 -14.93
CA GLN A 169 18.56 -4.20 -14.83
C GLN A 169 19.57 -3.06 -15.08
N ILE A 170 19.22 -1.84 -14.66
CA ILE A 170 20.08 -0.65 -14.72
C ILE A 170 20.80 -0.50 -13.39
N PHE A 171 22.14 -0.45 -13.42
CA PHE A 171 22.96 -0.26 -12.23
C PHE A 171 23.50 1.18 -12.13
N VAL A 172 23.34 1.80 -10.96
CA VAL A 172 23.90 3.12 -10.65
C VAL A 172 25.28 2.94 -10.01
N GLU A 173 26.34 3.25 -10.75
CA GLU A 173 27.71 2.97 -10.32
C GLU A 173 28.23 3.88 -9.21
N ASN A 174 27.76 5.13 -9.15
CA ASN A 174 28.26 6.10 -8.17
C ASN A 174 27.28 7.24 -7.91
N SER A 175 27.53 8.00 -6.85
CA SER A 175 26.62 9.02 -6.35
C SER A 175 26.43 10.23 -7.27
N THR A 176 27.32 10.48 -8.23
CA THR A 176 27.17 11.60 -9.17
C THR A 176 25.96 11.46 -10.11
N ILE A 177 25.48 10.23 -10.29
CA ILE A 177 24.28 9.93 -11.09
C ILE A 177 23.00 10.31 -10.32
N MET A 178 23.03 10.27 -8.98
CA MET A 178 21.85 10.48 -8.12
C MET A 178 21.44 11.97 -8.03
N THR A 179 21.01 12.51 -9.17
CA THR A 179 20.63 13.92 -9.34
C THR A 179 19.11 14.09 -9.40
N PRO A 180 18.60 15.33 -9.23
CA PRO A 180 17.21 15.65 -9.53
C PRO A 180 16.80 15.21 -10.94
N HIS A 181 17.66 15.38 -11.95
CA HIS A 181 17.35 14.96 -13.32
C HIS A 181 17.16 13.44 -13.42
N TYR A 182 17.97 12.66 -12.71
CA TYR A 182 17.86 11.20 -12.73
C TYR A 182 16.54 10.69 -12.15
N ILE A 183 16.08 11.23 -11.03
CA ILE A 183 14.78 10.85 -10.46
C ILE A 183 13.60 11.30 -11.35
N TYR A 184 13.72 12.42 -12.07
CA TYR A 184 12.69 12.87 -13.02
C TYR A 184 12.43 11.88 -14.16
N SER A 185 13.37 10.99 -14.49
CA SER A 185 13.16 9.94 -15.49
C SER A 185 11.95 9.03 -15.17
N LEU A 186 11.56 8.91 -13.89
CA LEU A 186 10.34 8.19 -13.50
C LEU A 186 9.09 8.72 -14.22
N THR A 187 9.06 10.01 -14.57
CA THR A 187 7.91 10.63 -15.26
C THR A 187 7.72 10.13 -16.69
N GLU A 188 8.74 9.51 -17.29
CA GLU A 188 8.69 8.92 -18.64
C GLU A 188 8.27 7.45 -18.60
N GLU A 189 8.24 6.84 -17.40
CA GLU A 189 8.09 5.40 -17.20
C GLU A 189 6.81 5.04 -16.42
N VAL A 190 5.83 5.94 -16.40
CA VAL A 190 4.62 5.83 -15.56
C VAL A 190 3.69 4.68 -15.93
N LEU A 191 3.84 4.10 -17.12
CA LEU A 191 3.14 2.87 -17.54
C LEU A 191 3.95 1.59 -17.26
N GLY A 192 5.11 1.70 -16.62
CA GLY A 192 5.93 0.58 -16.17
C GLY A 192 5.59 0.13 -14.76
N ILE A 193 6.60 -0.29 -13.98
CA ILE A 193 6.46 -0.84 -12.63
C ILE A 193 5.76 0.09 -11.63
N TYR A 194 5.66 1.39 -11.96
CA TYR A 194 4.86 2.36 -11.22
C TYR A 194 3.39 1.93 -11.10
N LEU A 195 2.83 1.27 -12.11
CA LEU A 195 1.45 0.79 -12.09
C LEU A 195 1.17 -0.24 -10.98
N LEU A 196 2.18 -1.01 -10.54
CA LEU A 196 2.00 -1.93 -9.41
C LEU A 196 1.72 -1.18 -8.10
N GLN A 197 2.17 0.07 -7.98
CA GLN A 197 1.91 0.89 -6.80
C GLN A 197 0.48 1.42 -6.77
N LEU A 198 -0.21 1.45 -7.91
CA LEU A 198 -1.45 2.18 -8.11
C LEU A 198 -2.68 1.27 -8.24
N SER A 199 -2.60 0.01 -7.80
CA SER A 199 -3.70 -0.95 -7.94
C SER A 199 -5.03 -0.42 -7.38
N GLY A 200 -4.99 0.30 -6.26
CA GLY A 200 -6.14 0.95 -5.65
C GLY A 200 -6.60 2.23 -6.37
N ASP A 201 -5.67 3.15 -6.67
CA ASP A 201 -5.97 4.44 -7.31
C ASP A 201 -6.46 4.31 -8.76
N LEU A 202 -5.93 3.33 -9.50
CA LEU A 202 -6.10 3.26 -10.95
C LEU A 202 -7.57 3.15 -11.34
N SER A 203 -8.37 2.40 -10.57
CA SER A 203 -9.81 2.26 -10.86
C SER A 203 -10.55 3.60 -10.83
N GLU A 204 -10.19 4.51 -9.93
CA GLU A 204 -10.85 5.82 -9.77
C GLU A 204 -10.26 6.86 -10.73
N ILE A 205 -8.95 6.78 -11.03
CA ILE A 205 -8.32 7.60 -12.09
C ILE A 205 -8.97 7.30 -13.45
N LEU A 206 -9.10 6.02 -13.82
CA LEU A 206 -9.68 5.63 -15.11
C LEU A 206 -11.14 6.09 -15.25
N GLN A 207 -11.93 5.97 -14.17
CA GLN A 207 -13.31 6.49 -14.13
C GLN A 207 -13.34 8.01 -14.26
N ALA A 208 -12.50 8.72 -13.49
CA ALA A 208 -12.43 10.17 -13.51
C ALA A 208 -12.01 10.72 -14.87
N LEU A 209 -11.11 10.04 -15.58
CA LEU A 209 -10.68 10.40 -16.94
C LEU A 209 -11.61 9.88 -18.05
N SER A 210 -12.64 9.11 -17.68
CA SER A 210 -13.61 8.51 -18.61
C SER A 210 -12.97 7.59 -19.66
N LEU A 211 -11.97 6.81 -19.25
CA LEU A 211 -11.18 5.91 -20.10
C LEU A 211 -11.86 4.54 -20.22
N ASN A 212 -13.04 4.52 -20.84
CA ASN A 212 -13.95 3.37 -20.84
C ASN A 212 -13.34 2.09 -21.44
N THR A 213 -12.39 2.21 -22.37
CA THR A 213 -11.70 1.04 -22.94
C THR A 213 -10.82 0.34 -21.90
N LEU A 214 -10.22 1.10 -20.99
CA LEU A 214 -9.37 0.58 -19.91
C LEU A 214 -10.22 0.13 -18.71
N VAL A 215 -11.27 0.87 -18.35
CA VAL A 215 -12.21 0.51 -17.27
C VAL A 215 -12.86 -0.87 -17.52
N ASN A 216 -13.18 -1.17 -18.77
CA ASN A 216 -13.80 -2.45 -19.16
C ASN A 216 -12.80 -3.47 -19.71
N GLY A 217 -11.52 -3.10 -19.79
CA GLY A 217 -10.46 -3.96 -20.32
C GLY A 217 -10.14 -5.11 -19.37
N VAL A 218 -9.71 -6.23 -19.96
CA VAL A 218 -9.32 -7.44 -19.23
C VAL A 218 -7.93 -7.88 -19.63
N ASN A 219 -7.28 -8.59 -18.70
CA ASN A 219 -6.01 -9.25 -18.92
C ASN A 219 -6.15 -10.55 -19.71
N ARG A 220 -5.00 -11.17 -20.01
CA ARG A 220 -4.92 -12.44 -20.73
C ARG A 220 -5.70 -13.59 -20.07
N PHE A 221 -6.05 -13.45 -18.78
CA PHE A 221 -6.84 -14.39 -18.01
C PHE A 221 -8.33 -14.02 -17.94
N GLY A 222 -8.77 -12.97 -18.65
CA GLY A 222 -10.15 -12.48 -18.62
C GLY A 222 -10.51 -11.71 -17.34
N VAL A 223 -9.53 -11.38 -16.50
CA VAL A 223 -9.72 -10.59 -15.28
C VAL A 223 -9.63 -9.10 -15.63
N ARG A 224 -10.53 -8.26 -15.11
CA ARG A 224 -10.46 -6.81 -15.35
C ARG A 224 -9.12 -6.23 -14.89
N TRP A 225 -8.54 -5.33 -15.68
CA TRP A 225 -7.30 -4.61 -15.31
C TRP A 225 -7.45 -3.84 -14.01
N VAL A 226 -8.64 -3.26 -13.81
CA VAL A 226 -9.03 -2.61 -12.58
C VAL A 226 -10.26 -3.31 -12.02
N ALA A 227 -10.16 -3.74 -10.78
CA ALA A 227 -11.30 -4.10 -9.95
C ALA A 227 -11.44 -3.02 -8.89
N SER A 228 -12.66 -2.77 -8.42
CA SER A 228 -12.82 -2.03 -7.17
C SER A 228 -12.31 -2.93 -6.05
N PRO A 229 -11.20 -2.57 -5.36
CA PRO A 229 -10.77 -3.32 -4.20
C PRO A 229 -11.90 -3.32 -3.17
N THR A 230 -12.10 -4.46 -2.52
CA THR A 230 -13.07 -4.61 -1.44
C THR A 230 -12.41 -5.34 -0.29
N CYS A 231 -12.83 -5.07 0.95
CA CYS A 231 -12.11 -5.54 2.13
C CYS A 231 -13.10 -5.69 3.28
N SER A 232 -12.77 -6.53 4.25
CA SER A 232 -13.50 -6.59 5.53
C SER A 232 -12.51 -6.45 6.67
N ALA A 233 -12.81 -5.59 7.64
CA ALA A 233 -11.96 -5.38 8.81
C ALA A 233 -12.77 -5.45 10.11
N LEU A 234 -12.10 -5.85 11.18
CA LEU A 234 -12.67 -5.92 12.52
C LEU A 234 -11.63 -5.55 13.58
N VAL A 235 -11.96 -4.54 14.38
CA VAL A 235 -11.30 -4.28 15.68
C VAL A 235 -12.24 -4.84 16.76
N LYS A 236 -11.78 -5.80 17.56
CA LYS A 236 -12.59 -6.45 18.60
C LYS A 236 -11.91 -6.32 19.95
N LEU A 237 -12.65 -5.80 20.93
CA LEU A 237 -12.27 -5.86 22.34
C LEU A 237 -12.81 -7.12 23.00
N THR A 238 -11.95 -7.89 23.66
CA THR A 238 -12.34 -8.99 24.54
C THR A 238 -12.15 -8.57 26.00
N HIS A 239 -12.32 -9.51 26.94
CA HIS A 239 -12.17 -9.20 28.36
C HIS A 239 -10.76 -8.72 28.72
N ASP A 240 -9.74 -9.27 28.06
CA ASP A 240 -8.32 -9.08 28.37
C ASP A 240 -7.48 -8.66 27.15
N ASN A 241 -8.06 -8.58 25.95
CA ASN A 241 -7.28 -8.35 24.73
C ASN A 241 -8.02 -7.50 23.69
N VAL A 242 -7.26 -7.05 22.70
CA VAL A 242 -7.78 -6.40 21.50
C VAL A 242 -7.23 -7.13 20.28
N TYR A 243 -8.13 -7.49 19.37
CA TYR A 243 -7.81 -8.18 18.13
C TYR A 243 -8.15 -7.29 16.95
N LEU A 244 -7.19 -7.10 16.06
CA LEU A 244 -7.37 -6.36 14.81
C LEU A 244 -7.17 -7.34 13.66
N SER A 245 -8.12 -7.39 12.74
CA SER A 245 -8.05 -8.24 11.57
C SER A 245 -8.52 -7.51 10.32
N HIS A 246 -7.86 -7.81 9.21
CA HIS A 246 -8.13 -7.28 7.89
C HIS A 246 -8.13 -8.43 6.89
N VAL A 247 -9.09 -8.42 5.96
CA VAL A 247 -9.25 -9.44 4.92
C VAL A 247 -9.45 -8.73 3.58
N THR A 248 -8.38 -8.69 2.78
CA THR A 248 -8.40 -8.17 1.42
C THR A 248 -9.21 -9.06 0.50
N TRP A 249 -10.04 -8.46 -0.35
CA TRP A 249 -10.68 -9.14 -1.47
C TRP A 249 -10.13 -8.56 -2.77
N ALA A 250 -9.37 -9.39 -3.48
CA ALA A 250 -8.73 -9.04 -4.73
C ALA A 250 -8.86 -10.19 -5.74
N PRO A 251 -8.66 -9.95 -7.04
CA PRO A 251 -8.62 -11.02 -8.02
C PRO A 251 -7.57 -12.07 -7.67
N TYR A 252 -7.86 -13.35 -7.90
CA TYR A 252 -6.91 -14.44 -7.61
C TYR A 252 -5.57 -14.31 -8.34
N THR A 253 -5.52 -13.59 -9.45
CA THR A 253 -4.28 -13.30 -10.18
C THR A 253 -3.29 -12.44 -9.39
N SER A 254 -3.72 -11.73 -8.33
CA SER A 254 -2.81 -10.95 -7.46
C SER A 254 -2.23 -11.76 -6.29
N MET A 255 -2.54 -13.05 -6.12
CA MET A 255 -2.17 -13.83 -4.93
C MET A 255 -0.68 -14.19 -4.78
N LEU A 256 0.23 -13.53 -5.50
CA LEU A 256 1.66 -13.57 -5.18
C LEU A 256 1.92 -12.60 -4.02
N ARG A 257 2.03 -13.14 -2.81
CA ARG A 257 2.08 -12.35 -1.57
C ARG A 257 3.48 -12.28 -0.99
N VAL A 258 3.79 -11.12 -0.44
CA VAL A 258 5.04 -10.87 0.32
C VAL A 258 4.68 -10.17 1.62
N LEU A 259 4.92 -10.80 2.76
CA LEU A 259 4.92 -10.16 4.06
C LEU A 259 6.23 -9.37 4.18
N LYS A 260 6.12 -8.05 4.32
CA LYS A 260 7.29 -7.16 4.33
C LYS A 260 7.57 -6.65 5.73
N HIS A 261 8.85 -6.57 6.05
CA HIS A 261 9.38 -5.88 7.21
C HIS A 261 10.40 -4.85 6.75
N TYR A 262 10.06 -3.57 6.83
CA TYR A 262 10.99 -2.49 6.58
C TYR A 262 11.55 -1.97 7.90
N ASN A 263 12.85 -1.71 7.93
CA ASN A 263 13.51 -0.97 9.01
C ASN A 263 14.39 0.13 8.40
N PHE A 264 13.80 1.31 8.30
CA PHE A 264 14.32 2.48 7.63
C PHE A 264 14.48 3.62 8.64
N PRO A 265 15.66 3.78 9.26
CA PRO A 265 15.96 4.86 10.19
C PRO A 265 16.15 6.22 9.46
N TRP A 266 15.24 6.55 8.54
CA TRP A 266 15.25 7.80 7.80
C TRP A 266 14.98 8.98 8.72
N ASN A 267 15.50 10.14 8.34
CA ASN A 267 15.25 11.35 9.11
C ASN A 267 13.83 11.87 8.83
N MET A 268 13.28 12.60 9.79
CA MET A 268 12.01 13.33 9.63
C MET A 268 12.08 14.30 8.45
N ARG A 269 13.22 15.00 8.30
CA ARG A 269 13.51 16.01 7.28
C ARG A 269 14.95 15.87 6.79
N GLY A 270 15.26 16.38 5.60
CA GLY A 270 16.59 16.20 4.98
C GLY A 270 17.81 16.78 5.73
N GLN A 271 17.63 17.64 6.73
CA GLN A 271 18.71 18.18 7.57
C GLN A 271 18.63 17.75 9.05
N ASP A 272 17.59 17.00 9.42
CA ASP A 272 17.39 16.55 10.79
C ASP A 272 18.29 15.35 11.11
N LYS A 273 18.56 15.17 12.41
CA LYS A 273 19.05 13.90 12.97
C LYS A 273 17.94 13.12 13.68
N GLN A 274 16.74 13.69 13.74
CA GLN A 274 15.58 13.04 14.34
C GLN A 274 15.02 12.03 13.36
N GLN A 275 15.01 10.77 13.76
CA GLN A 275 14.43 9.68 12.98
C GLN A 275 12.90 9.73 13.02
N ILE A 276 12.28 9.23 11.96
CA ILE A 276 10.83 9.02 11.91
C ILE A 276 10.38 8.02 13.00
N PRO A 277 9.24 8.23 13.66
CA PRO A 277 8.76 7.30 14.69
C PRO A 277 8.35 5.93 14.11
N GLY A 278 7.83 5.91 12.88
CA GLY A 278 7.52 4.70 12.11
C GLY A 278 8.69 4.16 11.30
N TYR A 279 9.90 4.13 11.89
CA TYR A 279 11.10 3.62 11.21
C TYR A 279 11.03 2.12 10.93
N ALA A 280 10.29 1.33 11.71
CA ALA A 280 10.05 -0.08 11.40
C ALA A 280 8.56 -0.36 11.14
N ILE A 281 8.27 -1.04 10.03
CA ILE A 281 6.89 -1.31 9.58
C ILE A 281 6.81 -2.75 9.06
N THR A 282 5.88 -3.52 9.62
CA THR A 282 5.51 -4.85 9.11
C THR A 282 4.14 -4.77 8.46
N PHE A 283 4.01 -5.28 7.23
CA PHE A 283 2.77 -5.17 6.47
C PHE A 283 2.62 -6.25 5.41
N SER A 284 1.37 -6.63 5.12
CA SER A 284 1.07 -7.52 4.01
C SER A 284 1.19 -6.76 2.69
N SER A 285 1.83 -7.34 1.69
CA SER A 285 2.12 -6.64 0.43
C SER A 285 2.30 -7.65 -0.72
N TYR A 286 2.84 -7.13 -1.82
CA TYR A 286 3.04 -7.78 -3.11
C TYR A 286 4.48 -7.49 -3.61
N PRO A 287 5.04 -8.30 -4.53
CA PRO A 287 6.38 -8.07 -5.07
C PRO A 287 6.56 -6.65 -5.63
N SER A 288 7.69 -6.01 -5.28
CA SER A 288 8.04 -4.64 -5.70
C SER A 288 6.97 -3.55 -5.47
N THR A 289 6.02 -3.75 -4.56
CA THR A 289 5.03 -2.74 -4.15
C THR A 289 5.40 -2.13 -2.80
N ILE A 290 5.73 -0.84 -2.73
CA ILE A 290 6.35 -0.24 -1.53
C ILE A 290 5.37 0.05 -0.38
N SER A 291 4.09 -0.16 -0.61
CA SER A 291 2.97 -0.06 0.32
C SER A 291 2.23 -1.39 0.42
N SER A 292 1.21 -1.48 1.27
CA SER A 292 0.45 -2.71 1.48
C SER A 292 -0.50 -2.98 0.32
N ILE A 293 -1.22 -1.93 -0.12
CA ILE A 293 -2.33 -1.96 -1.08
C ILE A 293 -3.43 -2.99 -0.71
N ASP A 294 -3.43 -3.47 0.53
CA ASP A 294 -4.45 -4.36 1.10
C ASP A 294 -5.57 -3.60 1.81
N ASP A 295 -5.38 -2.78 2.86
CA ASP A 295 -4.13 -2.43 3.57
C ASP A 295 -4.08 -2.88 5.06
N PHE A 296 -2.92 -3.38 5.52
CA PHE A 296 -2.65 -3.73 6.92
C PHE A 296 -1.20 -3.44 7.33
N TYR A 297 -1.01 -2.64 8.38
CA TYR A 297 0.32 -2.26 8.89
C TYR A 297 0.42 -2.36 10.41
N VAL A 298 1.57 -2.83 10.89
CA VAL A 298 2.02 -2.74 12.29
C VAL A 298 3.31 -1.93 12.32
N ILE A 299 3.31 -0.85 13.10
CA ILE A 299 4.31 0.23 12.99
C ILE A 299 5.07 0.38 14.32
N SER A 300 6.35 0.71 14.29
CA SER A 300 7.21 0.92 15.48
C SER A 300 6.74 2.03 16.42
N SER A 301 5.95 2.99 15.93
CA SER A 301 5.25 3.98 16.75
C SER A 301 4.11 3.39 17.59
N LYS A 302 3.90 2.07 17.50
CA LYS A 302 2.81 1.28 18.08
C LYS A 302 1.43 1.65 17.54
N LEU A 303 1.39 2.19 16.33
CA LEU A 303 0.16 2.31 15.56
C LEU A 303 -0.08 1.03 14.77
N VAL A 304 -1.35 0.64 14.66
CA VAL A 304 -1.84 -0.35 13.69
C VAL A 304 -2.80 0.38 12.77
N THR A 305 -2.51 0.38 11.47
CA THR A 305 -3.33 1.07 10.46
C THR A 305 -3.88 0.04 9.48
N ILE A 306 -5.20 0.05 9.31
CA ILE A 306 -5.93 -0.84 8.41
C ILE A 306 -7.04 -0.05 7.71
N GLU A 307 -7.52 -0.50 6.57
CA GLU A 307 -8.59 0.18 5.85
C GLU A 307 -9.64 -0.76 5.26
N THR A 308 -10.75 -0.21 4.78
CA THR A 308 -11.52 -0.84 3.70
C THR A 308 -11.99 0.22 2.69
N THR A 309 -11.93 -0.10 1.40
CA THR A 309 -12.29 0.84 0.33
C THR A 309 -13.77 1.19 0.33
N ILE A 310 -14.12 2.46 0.44
CA ILE A 310 -15.50 2.96 0.37
C ILE A 310 -15.88 3.44 -1.04
N GLY A 311 -14.88 3.79 -1.86
CA GLY A 311 -15.04 4.24 -3.24
C GLY A 311 -15.86 5.54 -3.38
N ASN A 312 -16.16 5.89 -4.62
CA ASN A 312 -17.05 7.00 -4.96
C ASN A 312 -17.99 6.61 -6.10
N SER A 313 -19.30 6.80 -5.91
CA SER A 313 -20.34 6.65 -6.94
C SER A 313 -20.96 7.98 -7.36
N ASN A 314 -20.48 9.11 -6.83
CA ASN A 314 -20.93 10.45 -7.19
C ASN A 314 -20.06 11.02 -8.31
N ASN A 315 -20.62 11.08 -9.53
CA ASN A 315 -19.91 11.57 -10.71
C ASN A 315 -19.47 13.04 -10.61
N ASN A 316 -20.13 13.86 -9.78
CA ASN A 316 -19.79 15.27 -9.62
C ASN A 316 -18.42 15.46 -8.95
N LEU A 317 -17.96 14.48 -8.16
CA LEU A 317 -16.67 14.55 -7.48
C LEU A 317 -15.49 14.20 -8.40
N TRP A 318 -15.73 13.58 -9.55
CA TRP A 318 -14.66 13.17 -10.47
C TRP A 318 -13.92 14.33 -11.13
N ALA A 319 -14.50 15.53 -11.19
CA ALA A 319 -13.77 16.72 -11.64
C ALA A 319 -12.54 16.99 -10.78
N ILE A 320 -12.62 16.78 -9.45
CA ILE A 320 -11.51 17.00 -8.52
C ILE A 320 -10.33 16.06 -8.83
N VAL A 321 -10.61 14.80 -9.15
CA VAL A 321 -9.58 13.83 -9.54
C VAL A 321 -9.01 14.19 -10.92
N ARG A 322 -9.89 14.44 -11.91
CA ARG A 322 -9.51 14.77 -13.30
C ARG A 322 -8.56 15.96 -13.38
N ASP A 323 -8.82 17.00 -12.57
CA ASP A 323 -8.04 18.24 -12.53
C ASP A 323 -6.92 18.18 -11.47
N GLY A 324 -6.83 17.09 -10.70
CA GLY A 324 -5.98 16.91 -9.53
C GLY A 324 -4.53 16.52 -9.84
N ALA A 325 -4.18 16.19 -11.09
CA ALA A 325 -2.84 15.72 -11.44
C ALA A 325 -1.73 16.65 -10.91
N GLY A 326 -1.87 17.97 -11.12
CA GLY A 326 -0.87 18.96 -10.71
C GLY A 326 -0.96 19.45 -9.26
N SER A 327 -1.74 18.83 -8.40
CA SER A 327 -1.99 19.35 -7.04
C SER A 327 -2.17 18.28 -5.94
N SER A 328 -2.14 17.00 -6.31
CA SER A 328 -2.38 15.88 -5.41
C SER A 328 -1.21 14.89 -5.36
N VAL A 329 -1.20 14.09 -4.30
CA VAL A 329 -0.31 12.93 -4.13
C VAL A 329 -1.19 11.69 -4.08
N LEU A 330 -0.90 10.68 -4.89
CA LEU A 330 -1.67 9.43 -4.91
C LEU A 330 -1.59 8.71 -3.56
N GLU A 331 -2.64 7.97 -3.23
CA GLU A 331 -2.94 7.52 -1.87
C GLU A 331 -1.84 6.66 -1.22
N PRO A 332 -1.24 5.66 -1.89
CA PRO A 332 -0.26 4.78 -1.26
C PRO A 332 0.95 5.56 -0.70
N PHE A 333 1.33 6.65 -1.37
CA PHE A 333 2.44 7.49 -0.94
C PHE A 333 2.10 8.34 0.28
N ARG A 334 0.83 8.79 0.38
CA ARG A 334 0.30 9.53 1.54
C ARG A 334 0.19 8.63 2.76
N VAL A 335 -0.28 7.40 2.58
CA VAL A 335 -0.37 6.38 3.64
C VAL A 335 0.99 6.08 4.21
N MET A 336 1.97 5.78 3.36
CA MET A 336 3.33 5.48 3.82
C MET A 336 4.00 6.69 4.47
N ALA A 337 3.73 7.92 4.02
CA ALA A 337 4.19 9.12 4.71
C ALA A 337 3.55 9.24 6.12
N ALA A 338 2.23 9.03 6.24
CA ALA A 338 1.53 9.08 7.51
C ALA A 338 1.99 7.97 8.49
N ASN A 339 2.14 6.74 8.00
CA ASN A 339 2.65 5.60 8.77
C ASN A 339 4.05 5.86 9.32
N ARG A 340 4.92 6.51 8.54
CA ARG A 340 6.28 6.86 8.96
C ARG A 340 6.30 7.98 10.00
N LEU A 341 5.50 9.03 9.80
CA LEU A 341 5.62 10.28 10.56
C LEU A 341 4.81 10.35 11.85
N ALA A 342 3.72 9.60 11.98
CA ALA A 342 2.77 9.77 13.07
C ALA A 342 3.11 8.97 14.35
N ASN A 343 2.87 9.60 15.51
CA ASN A 343 2.90 8.94 16.82
C ASN A 343 1.53 8.59 17.38
N ASN A 344 0.45 9.17 16.83
CA ASN A 344 -0.93 8.95 17.28
C ASN A 344 -1.91 9.08 16.10
N GLY A 345 -3.17 8.71 16.33
CA GLY A 345 -4.21 8.74 15.31
C GLY A 345 -4.46 10.14 14.70
N ASN A 346 -4.45 11.20 15.51
CA ASN A 346 -4.68 12.56 15.01
C ASN A 346 -3.56 13.04 14.09
N GLU A 347 -2.30 12.78 14.46
CA GLU A 347 -1.14 13.06 13.61
C GLU A 347 -1.21 12.28 12.30
N TRP A 348 -1.56 10.99 12.36
CA TRP A 348 -1.70 10.14 11.18
C TRP A 348 -2.68 10.76 10.17
N VAL A 349 -3.88 11.15 10.64
CA VAL A 349 -4.87 11.79 9.76
C VAL A 349 -4.37 13.16 9.27
N SER A 350 -3.59 13.89 10.05
CA SER A 350 -3.05 15.20 9.64
C SER A 350 -2.06 15.08 8.46
N TYR A 351 -1.27 14.01 8.41
CA TYR A 351 -0.38 13.71 7.29
C TYR A 351 -1.13 13.10 6.11
N PHE A 352 -2.00 12.12 6.37
CA PHE A 352 -2.76 11.42 5.33
C PHE A 352 -3.64 12.36 4.49
N ARG A 353 -4.26 13.37 5.12
CA ARG A 353 -5.17 14.31 4.43
C ARG A 353 -4.45 15.30 3.50
N GLN A 354 -3.13 15.45 3.62
CA GLN A 354 -2.38 16.40 2.81
C GLN A 354 -2.44 15.98 1.34
N ARG A 355 -2.72 16.92 0.45
CA ARG A 355 -2.72 16.69 -1.01
C ARG A 355 -3.61 15.51 -1.42
N ASN A 356 -4.76 15.34 -0.76
CA ASN A 356 -5.76 14.33 -1.08
C ASN A 356 -6.03 14.27 -2.60
N SER A 357 -5.81 13.09 -3.18
CA SER A 357 -6.01 12.81 -4.61
C SER A 357 -7.46 12.51 -4.98
N GLY A 358 -8.30 12.14 -4.01
CA GLY A 358 -9.64 11.59 -4.28
C GLY A 358 -9.61 10.23 -4.96
N THR A 359 -8.48 9.53 -4.86
CA THR A 359 -8.26 8.20 -5.42
C THR A 359 -7.91 7.24 -4.29
N TYR A 360 -8.22 5.96 -4.51
CA TYR A 360 -8.25 4.92 -3.50
C TYR A 360 -9.03 5.37 -2.24
N ASN A 361 -10.30 5.74 -2.44
CA ASN A 361 -11.13 6.30 -1.37
C ASN A 361 -11.50 5.23 -0.33
N ASN A 362 -10.92 5.36 0.87
CA ASN A 362 -10.94 4.34 1.91
C ASN A 362 -11.52 4.86 3.24
N GLN A 363 -12.03 3.95 4.07
CA GLN A 363 -12.20 4.14 5.51
C GLN A 363 -10.97 3.57 6.23
N TRP A 364 -10.10 4.45 6.71
CA TRP A 364 -8.93 4.13 7.51
C TRP A 364 -9.28 4.03 9.00
N MET A 365 -8.78 3.00 9.66
CA MET A 365 -8.82 2.78 11.10
C MET A 365 -7.39 2.82 11.64
N VAL A 366 -7.11 3.81 12.50
CA VAL A 366 -5.81 4.00 13.14
C VAL A 366 -5.96 3.67 14.62
N PHE A 367 -5.43 2.51 15.00
CA PHE A 367 -5.43 2.05 16.39
C PHE A 367 -4.11 2.40 17.06
N ASP A 368 -4.18 3.14 18.16
CA ASP A 368 -3.00 3.56 18.95
C ASP A 368 -2.79 2.62 20.13
N ALA A 369 -1.92 1.61 19.94
CA ALA A 369 -1.66 0.62 20.97
C ALA A 369 -0.92 1.20 22.19
N ASN A 370 -0.37 2.42 22.13
CA ASN A 370 0.18 3.09 23.33
C ASN A 370 -0.91 3.42 24.36
N LEU A 371 -2.15 3.58 23.90
CA LEU A 371 -3.29 3.95 24.73
C LEU A 371 -4.09 2.75 25.25
N TYR A 372 -3.72 1.53 24.84
CA TYR A 372 -4.40 0.31 25.25
C TYR A 372 -3.73 -0.34 26.47
N SER A 373 -4.54 -0.92 27.35
CA SER A 373 -4.07 -1.77 28.45
C SER A 373 -5.08 -2.90 28.69
N PRO A 374 -4.63 -4.17 28.76
CA PRO A 374 -5.49 -5.32 29.07
C PRO A 374 -6.36 -5.14 30.31
N GLY A 375 -7.63 -5.55 30.22
CA GLY A 375 -8.55 -5.59 31.37
C GLY A 375 -9.16 -4.25 31.79
N VAL A 376 -8.81 -3.14 31.13
CA VAL A 376 -9.38 -1.82 31.43
C VAL A 376 -10.79 -1.70 30.84
N LYS A 377 -11.76 -1.29 31.67
CA LYS A 377 -13.16 -1.10 31.26
C LYS A 377 -13.41 0.22 30.54
N THR A 378 -12.62 1.26 30.84
CA THR A 378 -12.76 2.59 30.25
C THR A 378 -11.57 2.89 29.34
N LEU A 379 -11.84 3.07 28.05
CA LEU A 379 -10.81 3.26 27.05
C LEU A 379 -10.33 4.72 27.01
N ASN A 380 -9.03 4.90 26.79
CA ASN A 380 -8.46 6.23 26.63
C ASN A 380 -8.86 6.84 25.28
N LYS A 381 -9.34 8.10 25.29
CA LYS A 381 -9.62 8.85 24.05
C LYS A 381 -8.40 8.86 23.13
N GLY A 382 -8.64 8.71 21.83
CA GLY A 382 -7.62 8.59 20.80
C GLY A 382 -7.19 7.14 20.49
N LEU A 383 -7.66 6.15 21.25
CA LEU A 383 -7.32 4.74 21.05
C LEU A 383 -7.67 4.24 19.64
N LEU A 384 -8.83 4.64 19.10
CA LEU A 384 -9.22 4.35 17.72
C LEU A 384 -9.62 5.64 17.03
N THR A 385 -8.86 6.07 16.03
CA THR A 385 -9.23 7.18 15.14
C THR A 385 -9.68 6.62 13.81
N VAL A 386 -10.81 7.07 13.28
CA VAL A 386 -11.29 6.67 11.95
C VAL A 386 -11.30 7.86 11.02
N ALA A 387 -10.80 7.67 9.80
CA ALA A 387 -10.77 8.67 8.74
C ALA A 387 -11.35 8.11 7.45
N GLU A 388 -12.20 8.90 6.78
CA GLU A 388 -12.83 8.53 5.52
C GLU A 388 -12.54 9.58 4.46
N GLN A 389 -12.11 9.12 3.29
CA GLN A 389 -11.71 9.98 2.17
C GLN A 389 -12.72 9.90 1.02
N LEU A 390 -12.99 11.05 0.42
CA LEU A 390 -13.54 11.20 -0.93
C LEU A 390 -12.74 12.26 -1.69
N PRO A 391 -12.96 12.44 -3.01
CA PRO A 391 -12.39 13.58 -3.72
C PRO A 391 -12.74 14.90 -3.03
N GLY A 392 -11.72 15.64 -2.62
CA GLY A 392 -11.84 16.95 -1.99
C GLY A 392 -12.11 16.97 -0.48
N ILE A 393 -12.31 15.81 0.18
CA ILE A 393 -12.61 15.78 1.62
C ILE A 393 -12.00 14.56 2.32
N VAL A 394 -11.48 14.80 3.52
CA VAL A 394 -11.18 13.76 4.51
C VAL A 394 -11.90 14.13 5.79
N LYS A 395 -12.85 13.29 6.22
CA LYS A 395 -13.52 13.43 7.53
C LYS A 395 -12.91 12.42 8.49
N ALA A 396 -12.58 12.86 9.70
CA ALA A 396 -12.05 11.96 10.72
C ALA A 396 -12.54 12.32 12.11
N GLU A 397 -12.72 11.30 12.95
CA GLU A 397 -13.16 11.44 14.34
C GLU A 397 -12.51 10.37 15.23
N ASP A 398 -12.42 10.68 16.53
CA ASP A 398 -12.09 9.70 17.56
C ASP A 398 -13.28 8.74 17.80
N VAL A 399 -13.06 7.53 17.32
CA VAL A 399 -13.83 6.29 17.42
C VAL A 399 -14.14 5.72 18.79
N THR A 400 -13.31 6.10 19.77
CA THR A 400 -13.05 5.24 20.93
C THR A 400 -14.32 4.94 21.73
N HIS A 401 -15.20 5.93 21.84
CA HIS A 401 -16.49 5.77 22.52
C HIS A 401 -17.41 4.72 21.86
N VAL A 402 -17.36 4.58 20.53
CA VAL A 402 -18.12 3.56 19.80
C VAL A 402 -17.55 2.18 20.11
N LEU A 403 -16.22 2.05 20.02
CA LEU A 403 -15.53 0.80 20.31
C LEU A 403 -15.77 0.34 21.75
N GLU A 404 -15.76 1.27 22.71
CA GLU A 404 -16.08 1.00 24.12
C GLU A 404 -17.52 0.50 24.31
N GLN A 405 -18.50 1.18 23.72
CA GLN A 405 -19.92 0.84 23.88
C GLN A 405 -20.29 -0.48 23.19
N GLN A 406 -19.73 -0.73 22.01
CA GLN A 406 -20.11 -1.90 21.20
C GLN A 406 -19.19 -3.10 21.45
N THR A 407 -18.00 -2.88 22.00
CA THR A 407 -16.87 -3.84 22.09
C THR A 407 -16.27 -4.26 20.75
N TYR A 408 -16.65 -3.62 19.65
CA TYR A 408 -16.09 -3.86 18.32
C TYR A 408 -16.25 -2.66 17.39
N TRP A 409 -15.43 -2.60 16.34
CA TRP A 409 -15.57 -1.72 15.20
C TRP A 409 -15.45 -2.55 13.91
N PRO A 410 -16.53 -2.69 13.13
CA PRO A 410 -16.49 -3.38 11.85
C PRO A 410 -16.27 -2.41 10.68
N SER A 411 -15.66 -2.88 9.60
CA SER A 411 -15.52 -2.14 8.34
C SER A 411 -15.78 -3.06 7.15
N TYR A 412 -16.54 -2.58 6.16
CA TYR A 412 -17.11 -3.41 5.09
C TYR A 412 -17.49 -2.61 3.83
N ASN A 413 -16.61 -1.70 3.41
CA ASN A 413 -16.73 -0.93 2.16
C ASN A 413 -17.91 0.05 2.06
N LEU A 414 -18.47 0.48 3.20
CA LEU A 414 -19.43 1.58 3.26
C LEU A 414 -18.94 2.59 4.30
N ALA A 415 -19.05 3.88 3.96
CA ALA A 415 -18.70 4.96 4.86
C ALA A 415 -19.62 4.97 6.09
N TYR A 416 -19.03 5.01 7.27
CA TYR A 416 -19.67 5.19 8.57
C TYR A 416 -20.16 6.63 8.75
N PHE A 417 -19.38 7.63 8.35
CA PHE A 417 -19.78 9.01 8.59
C PHE A 417 -20.90 9.42 7.63
N PRO A 418 -22.07 9.89 8.14
CA PRO A 418 -23.21 10.24 7.27
C PRO A 418 -22.87 11.26 6.19
N LEU A 419 -21.97 12.21 6.47
CA LEU A 419 -21.50 13.18 5.48
C LEU A 419 -20.84 12.48 4.28
N ILE A 420 -19.92 11.56 4.53
CA ILE A 420 -19.17 10.85 3.49
C ILE A 420 -20.08 9.86 2.76
N TYR A 421 -20.91 9.12 3.50
CA TYR A 421 -21.91 8.21 2.93
C TYR A 421 -22.86 8.93 1.96
N ASN A 422 -23.37 10.11 2.34
CA ASN A 422 -24.26 10.89 1.49
C ASN A 422 -23.54 11.47 0.28
N LEU A 423 -22.32 12.01 0.46
CA LEU A 423 -21.56 12.63 -0.62
C LEU A 423 -21.06 11.63 -1.68
N SER A 424 -20.80 10.38 -1.30
CA SER A 424 -20.30 9.34 -2.22
C SER A 424 -21.37 8.78 -3.17
N GLY A 425 -22.63 9.20 -3.04
CA GLY A 425 -23.73 8.73 -3.88
C GLY A 425 -24.32 7.38 -3.44
N MET A 426 -24.11 6.98 -2.18
CA MET A 426 -24.74 5.76 -1.62
C MET A 426 -26.26 5.87 -1.45
N PRO A 427 -26.88 7.02 -1.12
CA PRO A 427 -28.34 7.13 -1.05
C PRO A 427 -29.05 6.73 -2.35
N GLU A 428 -28.50 7.10 -3.50
CA GLU A 428 -29.05 6.71 -4.81
C GLU A 428 -28.90 5.21 -5.07
N LYS A 429 -27.78 4.62 -4.64
CA LYS A 429 -27.56 3.17 -4.70
C LYS A 429 -28.52 2.42 -3.77
N LEU A 430 -28.75 2.93 -2.56
CA LEU A 430 -29.72 2.40 -1.60
C LEU A 430 -31.14 2.43 -2.17
N ALA A 431 -31.56 3.56 -2.75
CA ALA A 431 -32.88 3.67 -3.37
C ALA A 431 -33.07 2.68 -4.53
N LYS A 432 -32.01 2.38 -5.29
CA LYS A 432 -32.05 1.50 -6.45
C LYS A 432 -31.89 0.01 -6.13
N TYR A 433 -31.03 -0.33 -5.17
CA TYR A 433 -30.57 -1.70 -4.92
C TYR A 433 -30.87 -2.19 -3.49
N GLY A 434 -31.47 -1.34 -2.64
CA GLY A 434 -31.89 -1.68 -1.29
C GLY A 434 -30.73 -1.86 -0.30
N ASP A 435 -30.99 -2.67 0.72
CA ASP A 435 -30.17 -2.84 1.92
C ASP A 435 -28.69 -3.22 1.66
N TRP A 436 -28.34 -3.66 0.46
CA TRP A 436 -26.95 -3.91 0.08
C TRP A 436 -26.05 -2.67 0.26
N TYR A 437 -26.62 -1.47 0.06
CA TYR A 437 -25.92 -0.20 0.23
C TYR A 437 -26.31 0.54 1.50
N ASP A 438 -27.18 -0.03 2.36
CA ASP A 438 -27.46 0.51 3.69
C ASP A 438 -26.32 0.12 4.63
N TYR A 439 -25.67 1.11 5.26
CA TYR A 439 -24.54 0.87 6.16
C TYR A 439 -24.89 -0.12 7.27
N GLN A 440 -26.11 -0.05 7.82
CA GLN A 440 -26.54 -0.92 8.91
C GLN A 440 -27.07 -2.27 8.40
N LYS A 441 -27.63 -2.35 7.20
CA LYS A 441 -28.37 -3.56 6.77
C LYS A 441 -27.66 -4.37 5.70
N THR A 442 -26.52 -3.94 5.19
CA THR A 442 -25.73 -4.76 4.27
C THR A 442 -25.34 -6.09 4.89
N ALA A 443 -25.15 -7.13 4.07
CA ALA A 443 -24.97 -8.50 4.55
C ALA A 443 -23.82 -8.63 5.57
N ARG A 444 -22.68 -7.98 5.31
CA ARG A 444 -21.52 -8.00 6.23
C ARG A 444 -21.79 -7.28 7.55
N ALA A 445 -22.53 -6.16 7.53
CA ALA A 445 -22.93 -5.48 8.77
C ALA A 445 -23.80 -6.40 9.65
N ASN A 446 -24.75 -7.12 9.05
CA ASN A 446 -25.59 -8.08 9.77
C ASN A 446 -24.79 -9.27 10.31
N ILE A 447 -23.84 -9.82 9.54
CA ILE A 447 -22.96 -10.90 9.98
C ILE A 447 -22.11 -10.45 11.16
N PHE A 448 -21.43 -9.30 11.05
CA PHE A 448 -20.64 -8.77 12.16
C PHE A 448 -21.48 -8.53 13.40
N ARG A 449 -22.66 -7.88 13.26
CA ARG A 449 -23.57 -7.64 14.39
C ARG A 449 -24.01 -8.94 15.07
N ARG A 450 -24.26 -10.00 14.31
CA ARG A 450 -24.67 -11.30 14.86
C ARG A 450 -23.52 -12.04 15.54
N ASP A 451 -22.33 -12.02 14.95
CA ASP A 451 -21.27 -12.98 15.27
C ASP A 451 -20.04 -12.39 15.96
N HIS A 452 -19.87 -11.06 16.02
CA HIS A 452 -18.67 -10.45 16.62
C HIS A 452 -18.41 -10.90 18.07
N ALA A 453 -19.47 -11.15 18.85
CA ALA A 453 -19.36 -11.61 20.23
C ALA A 453 -18.76 -13.03 20.37
N LYS A 454 -18.73 -13.82 19.30
CA LYS A 454 -18.08 -15.15 19.27
C LYS A 454 -16.56 -15.06 19.18
N VAL A 455 -16.01 -13.87 18.96
CA VAL A 455 -14.57 -13.63 18.91
C VAL A 455 -14.04 -13.40 20.32
N GLU A 456 -13.36 -14.40 20.85
CA GLU A 456 -12.79 -14.43 22.19
C GLU A 456 -11.25 -14.51 22.17
N ASN A 457 -10.68 -15.02 21.07
CA ASN A 457 -9.25 -15.23 20.87
C ASN A 457 -8.88 -15.23 19.37
N MET A 458 -7.58 -15.30 19.06
CA MET A 458 -7.06 -15.32 17.69
C MET A 458 -7.71 -16.39 16.79
N ALA A 459 -7.96 -17.60 17.31
CA ALA A 459 -8.54 -18.68 16.50
C ALA A 459 -10.00 -18.37 16.13
N THR A 460 -10.78 -17.83 17.06
CA THR A 460 -12.16 -17.39 16.80
C THR A 460 -12.24 -16.14 15.93
N MET A 461 -11.27 -15.21 16.06
CA MET A 461 -11.12 -14.07 15.15
C MET A 461 -10.89 -14.57 13.72
N HIS A 462 -9.90 -15.46 13.54
CA HIS A 462 -9.61 -16.04 12.23
C HIS A 462 -10.83 -16.76 11.63
N ARG A 463 -11.59 -17.52 12.45
CA ARG A 463 -12.82 -18.20 11.98
C ARG A 463 -13.87 -17.22 11.47
N LEU A 464 -14.13 -16.12 12.18
CA LEU A 464 -15.11 -15.12 11.73
C LEU A 464 -14.65 -14.40 10.46
N MET A 465 -13.36 -14.08 10.37
CA MET A 465 -12.80 -13.34 9.24
C MET A 465 -12.63 -14.21 7.98
N ARG A 466 -12.79 -15.54 8.10
CA ARG A 466 -12.79 -16.51 6.99
C ARG A 466 -14.15 -17.18 6.77
N LEU A 467 -15.23 -16.58 7.28
CA LEU A 467 -16.59 -17.15 7.24
C LEU A 467 -17.07 -17.45 5.83
#